data_AF-A0A2P5F0B4-F1
#
_entry.id   AF-A0A2P5F0B4-F1
#
_cell.length_a   1.000
_cell.length_b   1.000
_cell.length_c   1.000
_cell.angle_alpha   90.00
_cell.angle_beta   90.00
_cell.angle_gamma   90.00
#
_symmetry.space_group_name_H-M   'P 1'
#
loop_
_entity.id
_entity.type
_entity.pdbx_description
1 polymer ?
#
loop_
_entity_poly.entity_id
_entity_poly.type
_entity_poly.pdbx_seq_one_letter_code
_entity_poly.pdbx_strand_id
1 'polypeptide(L)' 'MIKGKLYAEQPCKLDSKLCEDRSVMLFWDQFHPTEVAYKLAAMVLYGGGTQHVSPMNIGQLAELQF' A
#
# COMPACT_ATOMS: atom_id res chain seq x y z
N MET A 1 11.17 9.51 -13.31
CA MET A 1 9.73 9.70 -13.11
C MET A 1 8.96 9.33 -14.36
N ILE A 2 8.16 8.27 -14.29
CA ILE A 2 7.21 7.94 -15.35
C ILE A 2 5.88 8.58 -14.93
N LYS A 3 5.50 9.67 -15.58
CA LYS A 3 4.35 10.52 -15.21
C LYS A 3 3.05 9.87 -15.71
N GLY A 4 2.29 9.23 -14.82
CA GLY A 4 0.95 8.73 -15.13
C GLY A 4 -0.05 8.93 -13.99
N LYS A 5 -1.28 8.43 -14.17
CA LYS A 5 -2.31 8.45 -13.13
C LYS A 5 -1.77 7.75 -11.89
N LEU A 6 -1.73 8.46 -10.75
CA LEU A 6 -1.15 8.02 -9.48
C LEU A 6 0.36 7.68 -9.52
N TYR A 7 1.10 8.19 -10.51
CA TYR A 7 2.55 7.98 -10.69
C TYR A 7 2.97 6.52 -10.99
N ALA A 8 2.05 5.72 -11.55
CA ALA A 8 2.24 4.30 -11.84
C ALA A 8 1.89 3.93 -13.28
N GLU A 9 2.52 4.58 -14.25
CA GLU A 9 2.17 4.37 -15.66
C GLU A 9 2.80 3.12 -16.27
N GLN A 10 3.91 2.62 -15.71
CA GLN A 10 4.69 1.52 -16.28
C GLN A 10 5.17 0.58 -15.17
N PRO A 11 5.46 -0.69 -15.48
CA PRO A 11 6.06 -1.62 -14.52
C PRO A 11 7.51 -1.26 -14.22
N CYS A 12 8.03 -1.72 -13.08
CA CYS A 12 9.45 -1.61 -12.76
C CYS A 12 10.31 -2.42 -13.75
N LYS A 13 11.25 -1.75 -14.40
CA LYS A 13 12.23 -2.27 -15.38
C LYS A 13 13.63 -1.80 -15.00
N LEU A 14 14.66 -2.40 -15.59
CA LEU A 14 16.07 -2.08 -15.30
C LEU A 14 16.42 -0.59 -15.52
N ASP A 15 15.76 0.06 -16.46
CA ASP A 15 15.92 1.48 -16.82
C ASP A 15 14.89 2.41 -16.16
N SER A 16 14.15 1.92 -15.17
CA SER A 16 13.12 2.70 -14.49
C SER A 16 13.74 3.86 -13.72
N LYS A 17 13.20 5.05 -13.98
CA LYS A 17 13.58 6.27 -13.26
C LYS A 17 12.79 6.37 -11.98
N LEU A 18 13.47 6.19 -10.85
CA LEU A 18 12.89 6.34 -9.51
C LEU A 18 12.34 7.75 -9.29
N CYS A 19 11.35 7.87 -8.42
CA CYS A 19 10.87 9.17 -7.93
C CYS A 19 11.86 9.78 -6.92
N GLU A 20 11.93 11.11 -6.88
CA GLU A 20 12.79 11.85 -5.95
C GLU A 20 12.28 11.75 -4.51
N ASP A 21 10.95 11.80 -4.34
CA ASP A 21 10.29 11.61 -3.06
C ASP A 21 9.24 10.48 -3.16
N ARG A 22 9.47 9.41 -2.39
CA ARG A 22 8.61 8.22 -2.33
C ARG A 22 7.45 8.37 -1.34
N SER A 23 7.47 9.40 -0.50
CA SER A 23 6.49 9.60 0.56
C SER A 23 5.18 10.21 0.07
N VAL A 24 5.21 10.87 -1.09
CA VAL A 24 4.07 11.61 -1.65
C VAL A 24 3.32 10.85 -2.75
N MET A 25 3.76 9.63 -3.09
CA MET A 25 3.20 8.82 -4.18
C MET A 25 2.50 7.59 -3.62
N LEU A 26 1.36 7.20 -4.21
CA LEU A 26 0.63 5.99 -3.81
C LEU A 26 1.28 4.72 -4.35
N PHE A 27 1.87 4.79 -5.55
CA PHE A 27 2.42 3.64 -6.24
C PHE A 27 3.87 3.87 -6.68
N TRP A 28 4.64 2.79 -6.66
CA TRP A 28 6.01 2.69 -7.16
C TRP A 28 6.03 2.37 -8.66
N ASP A 29 5.17 1.44 -9.08
CA ASP A 29 4.95 1.04 -10.46
C ASP A 29 3.46 0.64 -10.65
N GLN A 30 3.10 0.09 -11.80
CA GLN A 30 1.72 -0.36 -12.10
C GLN A 30 1.12 -1.37 -11.11
N PHE A 31 1.93 -2.03 -10.29
CA PHE A 31 1.51 -3.16 -9.45
C PHE A 31 1.77 -2.95 -7.97
N HIS A 32 2.85 -2.25 -7.62
CA HIS A 32 3.34 -2.14 -6.25
C HIS A 32 3.04 -0.76 -5.66
N PRO A 33 2.26 -0.68 -4.57
CA PRO A 33 2.14 0.51 -3.75
C PRO A 33 3.48 0.94 -3.13
N THR A 34 3.59 2.21 -2.75
CA THR A 34 4.72 2.70 -1.94
C THR A 34 4.59 2.25 -0.48
N GLU A 35 5.67 2.40 0.28
CA GLU A 35 5.65 2.14 1.73
C GLU A 35 4.58 2.97 2.47
N VAL A 36 4.38 4.23 2.08
CA VAL A 36 3.34 5.08 2.70
C VAL A 36 1.94 4.53 2.42
N ALA A 37 1.68 4.11 1.19
CA ALA A 37 0.40 3.48 0.84
C ALA A 37 0.18 2.17 1.61
N TYR A 38 1.21 1.33 1.73
CA TYR A 38 1.14 0.12 2.55
C TYR A 38 0.93 0.39 4.03
N LYS A 39 1.54 1.44 4.60
CA LYS A 39 1.30 1.85 6.01
C LYS A 39 -0.16 2.24 6.23
N LEU A 40 -0.75 3.02 5.33
CA LEU A 40 -2.16 3.39 5.41
C LEU A 40 -3.07 2.16 5.30
N ALA A 41 -2.80 1.26 4.36
CA ALA A 41 -3.53 0.00 4.24
C ALA A 41 -3.41 -0.83 5.52
N ALA A 42 -2.20 -0.99 6.07
CA ALA A 42 -1.96 -1.74 7.29
C ALA A 42 -2.73 -1.17 8.50
N MET A 43 -2.78 0.16 8.67
CA MET A 43 -3.57 0.80 9.73
C MET A 43 -5.05 0.44 9.63
N VAL A 44 -5.62 0.48 8.42
CA VAL A 44 -7.03 0.17 8.17
C VAL A 44 -7.31 -1.32 8.34
N LEU A 45 -6.45 -2.20 7.83
CA LEU A 45 -6.65 -3.65 7.90
C LEU A 45 -6.41 -4.20 9.33
N TYR A 46 -5.50 -3.58 10.08
CA TYR A 46 -5.16 -4.03 11.43
C TYR A 46 -6.09 -3.49 12.50
N GLY A 47 -6.43 -2.20 12.46
CA GLY A 47 -7.24 -1.55 13.50
C GLY A 47 -8.59 -1.03 13.04
N GLY A 48 -8.91 -1.12 11.74
CA GLY A 48 -10.16 -0.62 11.18
C GLY A 48 -11.37 -1.51 11.46
N GLY A 49 -12.53 -1.09 10.95
CA GLY A 49 -13.78 -1.82 11.10
C GLY A 49 -13.94 -2.97 10.09
N THR A 50 -15.01 -3.75 10.27
CA THR A 50 -15.26 -4.99 9.52
C THR A 50 -15.64 -4.78 8.05
N GLN A 51 -15.87 -3.54 7.63
CA GLN A 51 -16.14 -3.19 6.23
C GLN A 51 -14.94 -3.43 5.30
N HIS A 52 -13.72 -3.53 5.84
CA HIS A 52 -12.50 -3.78 5.07
C HIS A 52 -11.95 -5.19 5.26
N VAL A 53 -12.10 -5.76 6.46
CA VAL A 53 -11.69 -7.13 6.81
C VAL A 53 -12.78 -7.76 7.66
N SER A 54 -13.37 -8.85 7.19
CA SER A 54 -14.46 -9.55 7.87
C SER A 54 -14.03 -10.97 8.23
N PRO A 55 -14.43 -11.53 9.37
CA PRO A 55 -15.41 -11.01 10.35
C PRO A 55 -14.86 -10.06 11.42
N MET A 56 -13.54 -9.90 11.50
CA MET A 56 -12.84 -9.04 12.46
C MET A 56 -11.54 -8.55 11.82
N ASN A 57 -10.95 -7.47 12.34
CA ASN A 57 -9.68 -6.97 11.81
C ASN A 57 -8.48 -7.84 12.23
N ILE A 58 -7.32 -7.60 11.63
CA ILE A 58 -6.12 -8.43 11.87
C ILE A 58 -5.63 -8.31 13.33
N GLY A 59 -5.79 -7.14 13.96
CA GLY A 59 -5.42 -6.95 15.36
C GLY A 59 -6.27 -7.81 16.30
N GLN A 60 -7.59 -7.78 16.13
CA GLN A 60 -8.52 -8.63 16.87
C GLN A 60 -8.22 -10.11 16.68
N LEU A 61 -7.93 -10.53 15.44
CA LEU A 61 -7.52 -11.90 15.15
C LEU A 61 -6.23 -12.29 15.88
N ALA A 62 -5.24 -11.41 15.92
CA ALA A 62 -3.96 -11.66 16.58
C ALA A 62 -4.08 -11.75 18.12
N GLU A 63 -5.09 -11.11 18.70
CA GLU A 63 -5.39 -11.17 20.14
C GLU A 63 -6.14 -12.44 20.55
N LEU A 64 -6.69 -13.21 19.61
CA LEU A 64 -7.34 -14.47 19.93
C LEU A 64 -6.30 -15.45 20.49
N GLN A 65 -6.43 -15.76 21.78
CA GLN A 65 -5.68 -16.82 22.44
C GLN A 65 -6.40 -18.14 22.20
N PHE A 66 -5.71 -19.09 21.56
CA PHE A 66 -6.17 -20.47 21.39
C PHE A 66 -5.66 -21.36 22.52
#